data_AF-A0A0D7PDQ1-F1
#
_entry.id   AF-A0A0D7PDQ1-F1
#
_cell.length_a   1.000
_cell.length_b   1.000
_cell.length_c   1.000
_cell.angle_alpha   90.00
_cell.angle_beta   90.00
_cell.angle_gamma   90.00
#
_symmetry.space_group_name_H-M   'P 1'
#
loop_
_entity.id
_entity.type
_entity.pdbx_description
1 polymer ?
#
loop_
_entity_poly.entity_id
_entity_poly.type
_entity_poly.pdbx_seq_one_letter_code
_entity_poly.pdbx_strand_id
1 'polypeptide(L)'
;MKPLISFVEIENRIIVANYQRLMVSAKVVLVEKASGQQLPETATRIASPVPVGAVRIRLPDAIRPGTYFLKALNGRGEDAAQSADFEIG
;
A
#
# COMPACT_ATOMS: atom_id res chain seq x y z
N MET A 1 11.98 15.56 -6.14
CA MET A 1 12.02 14.08 -6.01
C MET A 1 10.61 13.58 -5.67
N LYS A 2 10.18 12.41 -6.19
CA LYS A 2 8.81 11.90 -6.04
C LYS A 2 8.69 10.94 -4.83
N PRO A 3 7.51 10.82 -4.19
CA PRO A 3 7.27 9.79 -3.18
C PRO A 3 7.49 8.37 -3.73
N LEU A 4 7.81 7.43 -2.84
CA LEU A 4 8.10 6.04 -3.19
C LEU A 4 7.41 5.10 -2.21
N ILE A 5 6.93 3.97 -2.72
CA ILE A 5 6.50 2.83 -1.92
C ILE A 5 6.96 1.55 -2.58
N SER A 6 7.44 0.59 -1.79
CA SER A 6 7.99 -0.67 -2.27
C SER A 6 7.46 -1.81 -1.41
N PHE A 7 6.85 -2.79 -2.07
CA PHE A 7 6.50 -4.06 -1.45
C PHE A 7 7.77 -4.77 -0.96
N VAL A 8 7.69 -5.42 0.20
CA VAL A 8 8.77 -6.23 0.77
C VAL A 8 8.36 -7.69 0.77
N GLU A 9 7.30 -8.02 1.52
CA GLU A 9 6.85 -9.40 1.70
C GLU A 9 5.40 -9.47 2.21
N ILE A 10 4.86 -10.68 2.23
CA ILE A 10 3.62 -11.03 2.91
C ILE A 10 3.92 -12.10 3.95
N GLU A 11 3.62 -11.81 5.21
CA GLU A 11 3.77 -12.75 6.31
C GLU A 11 2.50 -12.75 7.16
N ASN A 12 1.91 -13.91 7.45
CA ASN A 12 0.74 -14.04 8.34
C ASN A 12 -0.42 -13.08 7.98
N ARG A 13 -0.72 -12.95 6.67
CA ARG A 13 -1.72 -12.01 6.11
C ARG A 13 -1.41 -10.54 6.33
N ILE A 14 -0.15 -10.19 6.55
CA ILE A 14 0.33 -8.82 6.66
C ILE A 14 1.25 -8.55 5.47
N ILE A 15 0.89 -7.58 4.64
CA ILE A 15 1.84 -7.00 3.68
C ILE A 15 2.77 -6.06 4.44
N VAL A 16 4.07 -6.22 4.25
CA VAL A 16 5.09 -5.27 4.70
C VAL A 16 5.56 -4.47 3.49
N ALA A 17 5.60 -3.14 3.63
CA ALA A 17 6.11 -2.26 2.59
C ALA A 17 6.94 -1.13 3.16
N ASN A 18 8.00 -0.75 2.46
CA ASN A 18 8.80 0.42 2.78
C ASN A 18 8.29 1.64 2.01
N TYR A 19 8.32 2.82 2.65
CA TYR A 19 7.98 4.07 2.01
C TYR A 19 9.06 5.12 2.20
N GLN A 20 9.13 6.05 1.24
CA GLN A 20 9.96 7.23 1.29
C GLN A 20 9.20 8.45 0.77
N ARG A 21 9.41 9.59 1.41
CA ARG A 21 8.79 10.88 1.09
C ARG A 21 7.26 10.82 1.06
N LEU A 22 6.64 9.91 1.83
CA LEU A 22 5.21 9.96 2.12
C LEU A 22 4.98 10.85 3.33
N MET A 23 4.03 11.77 3.20
CA MET A 23 3.65 12.70 4.27
C MET A 23 2.71 12.03 5.27
N VAL A 24 2.64 12.59 6.49
CA VAL A 24 1.63 12.22 7.47
C VAL A 24 0.22 12.35 6.86
N SER A 25 -0.69 11.47 7.25
CA SER A 25 -2.05 11.35 6.68
C SER A 25 -2.13 10.82 5.25
N ALA A 26 -1.01 10.53 4.58
CA ALA A 26 -1.04 9.71 3.36
C ALA A 26 -1.69 8.35 3.69
N LYS A 27 -2.41 7.78 2.73
CA LYS A 27 -3.04 6.46 2.84
C LYS A 27 -2.38 5.51 1.87
N VAL A 28 -2.13 4.29 2.30
CA VAL A 28 -1.70 3.21 1.41
C VAL A 28 -2.84 2.21 1.31
N VAL A 29 -3.21 1.82 0.10
CA VAL A 29 -4.30 0.87 -0.17
C VAL A 29 -3.82 -0.18 -1.17
N LEU A 30 -4.36 -1.39 -1.05
CA LEU A 30 -4.12 -2.48 -1.99
C LEU A 30 -5.05 -2.33 -3.20
N VAL A 31 -4.53 -2.58 -4.40
CA VAL A 31 -5.29 -2.50 -5.66
C VAL A 31 -5.10 -3.78 -6.47
N GLU A 32 -6.20 -4.40 -6.88
CA GLU A 32 -6.20 -5.56 -7.79
C GLU A 32 -5.81 -5.08 -9.19
N LYS A 33 -4.76 -5.68 -9.76
CA LYS A 33 -4.21 -5.24 -11.06
C LYS A 33 -5.19 -5.45 -12.20
N ALA A 34 -5.90 -6.58 -12.20
CA ALA A 34 -6.77 -6.99 -13.29
C ALA A 34 -8.00 -6.09 -13.46
N SER A 35 -8.58 -5.64 -12.34
CA SER A 35 -9.81 -4.84 -12.33
C SER A 35 -9.57 -3.35 -12.05
N GLY A 36 -8.40 -3.00 -11.50
CA GLY A 36 -8.15 -1.67 -10.92
C GLY A 36 -8.92 -1.42 -9.62
N GLN A 37 -9.59 -2.43 -9.06
CA GLN A 37 -10.37 -2.30 -7.84
C GLN A 37 -9.42 -2.00 -6.67
N GLN A 38 -9.63 -0.87 -6.01
CA GLN A 38 -9.02 -0.59 -4.71
C GLN A 38 -9.79 -1.37 -3.64
N LEU A 39 -9.09 -1.93 -2.67
CA LEU A 39 -9.66 -2.65 -1.53
C LEU A 39 -9.61 -1.74 -0.28
N PRO A 40 -10.64 -0.91 -0.01
CA PRO A 40 -10.58 0.14 1.00
C PRO A 40 -10.38 -0.39 2.42
N GLU A 41 -10.79 -1.63 2.70
CA GLU A 41 -10.58 -2.33 3.97
C GLU A 41 -9.08 -2.57 4.29
N THR A 42 -8.20 -2.50 3.29
CA THR A 42 -6.75 -2.57 3.46
C THR A 42 -6.11 -1.20 3.72
N ALA A 43 -6.88 -0.11 3.68
CA ALA A 43 -6.34 1.24 3.75
C ALA A 43 -5.63 1.50 5.08
N THR A 44 -4.32 1.75 5.01
CA THR A 44 -3.48 2.06 6.18
C THR A 44 -2.95 3.48 6.09
N ARG A 45 -3.16 4.28 7.14
CA ARG A 45 -2.70 5.67 7.20
C ARG A 45 -1.25 5.74 7.70
N ILE A 46 -0.42 6.55 7.04
CA ILE A 46 0.90 6.93 7.53
C ILE A 46 0.73 7.89 8.72
N ALA A 47 1.09 7.41 9.90
CA ALA A 47 1.02 8.17 11.15
C ALA A 47 2.38 8.78 11.55
N SER A 48 3.48 8.25 11.02
CA SER A 48 4.82 8.74 11.36
C SER A 48 5.04 10.17 10.81
N PRO A 49 5.62 11.08 11.61
CA PRO A 49 6.09 12.37 11.10
C PRO A 49 7.38 12.23 10.29
N VAL A 50 8.08 11.09 10.39
CA VAL A 50 9.29 10.81 9.63
C VAL A 50 8.89 10.38 8.21
N PRO A 51 9.39 11.03 7.15
CA PRO A 51 8.99 10.77 5.78
C PRO A 51 9.60 9.47 5.21
N VAL A 52 10.15 8.58 6.04
CA VAL A 52 10.69 7.28 5.66
C VAL A 52 10.33 6.27 6.74
N GLY A 53 9.98 5.06 6.33
CA GLY A 53 9.62 4.00 7.27
C GLY A 53 9.02 2.79 6.59
N ALA A 54 8.40 1.93 7.40
CA ALA A 54 7.66 0.77 6.95
C ALA A 54 6.17 0.91 7.32
N VAL A 55 5.30 0.34 6.49
CA VAL A 55 3.87 0.20 6.73
C VAL A 55 3.49 -1.27 6.72
N ARG A 56 2.59 -1.65 7.63
CA ARG A 56 2.04 -3.00 7.75
C ARG A 56 0.56 -2.93 7.40
N ILE A 57 0.14 -3.71 6.41
CA ILE A 57 -1.22 -3.69 5.88
C ILE A 57 -1.83 -5.08 6.08
N ARG A 58 -2.94 -5.16 6.82
CA ARG A 58 -3.66 -6.41 7.05
C ARG A 58 -4.50 -6.76 5.84
N LEU A 59 -4.34 -7.98 5.32
CA LEU A 59 -5.21 -8.54 4.30
C LEU A 59 -6.54 -9.01 4.92
N PRO A 60 -7.69 -8.76 4.26
CA PRO A 60 -8.98 -9.26 4.69
C PRO A 60 -9.01 -10.79 4.62
N ASP A 61 -9.86 -11.47 5.42
CA ASP A 61 -9.89 -12.94 5.52
C ASP A 61 -10.18 -13.64 4.18
N ALA A 62 -11.01 -13.04 3.35
CA ALA A 62 -11.23 -13.43 1.97
C ALA A 62 -10.54 -12.43 1.04
N ILE A 63 -9.45 -12.86 0.41
CA ILE A 63 -8.82 -12.14 -0.70
C ILE A 63 -8.71 -13.10 -1.87
N ARG A 64 -8.99 -12.60 -3.08
CA ARG A 64 -8.88 -13.42 -4.29
C ARG A 64 -7.40 -13.56 -4.66
N PRO A 65 -6.94 -14.76 -5.06
CA PRO A 65 -5.62 -14.89 -5.62
C PRO A 65 -5.46 -14.04 -6.88
N GLY A 66 -4.26 -13.48 -7.10
CA GLY A 66 -3.92 -12.71 -8.29
C GLY A 66 -2.84 -11.67 -8.06
N THR A 67 -2.66 -10.82 -9.08
CA THR A 67 -1.66 -9.75 -9.08
C THR A 67 -2.23 -8.46 -8.46
N TYR A 68 -1.48 -7.87 -7.54
CA TYR A 68 -1.83 -6.64 -6.83
C TYR A 68 -0.67 -5.64 -6.84
N PHE A 69 -0.96 -4.39 -6.52
CA PHE A 69 0.04 -3.39 -6.18
C PHE A 69 -0.43 -2.50 -5.04
N LEU A 70 0.51 -1.85 -4.36
CA LEU A 70 0.21 -0.83 -3.37
C LEU A 70 0.10 0.53 -4.02
N LYS A 71 -0.95 1.27 -3.68
CA LYS A 71 -1.18 2.64 -4.10
C LYS A 71 -1.12 3.56 -2.89
N ALA A 72 -0.21 4.54 -2.92
CA ALA A 72 -0.15 5.59 -1.92
C ALA A 72 -0.90 6.83 -2.42
N LEU A 73 -1.84 7.31 -1.61
CA LEU A 73 -2.64 8.51 -1.81
C LEU A 73 -2.19 9.59 -0.81
N ASN A 74 -2.07 10.84 -1.25
CA ASN A 74 -1.72 11.96 -0.38
C ASN A 74 -2.90 12.35 0.55
N GLY A 75 -2.70 13.37 1.39
CA GLY A 75 -3.73 13.82 2.34
C GLY A 75 -5.04 14.34 1.71
N ARG A 76 -5.05 14.61 0.39
CA ARG A 76 -6.23 14.98 -0.39
C ARG A 76 -6.87 13.79 -1.13
N GLY A 77 -6.28 12.60 -1.05
CA GLY A 77 -6.74 11.41 -1.76
C GLY A 77 -6.20 11.29 -3.20
N GLU A 78 -5.25 12.14 -3.60
CA GLU A 78 -4.64 12.10 -4.94
C GLU A 78 -3.46 11.11 -4.98
N ASP A 79 -3.20 10.55 -6.16
CA ASP A 79 -2.13 9.58 -6.39
C ASP A 79 -0.75 10.18 -6.09
N ALA A 80 0.01 9.52 -5.19
CA ALA A 80 1.33 9.98 -4.76
C ALA A 80 2.46 9.02 -5.18
N ALA A 81 2.25 7.70 -5.07
CA ALA A 81 3.19 6.67 -5.46
C ALA A 81 2.50 5.32 -5.67
N GLN A 82 3.18 4.41 -6.36
CA GLN A 82 2.75 3.03 -6.57
C GLN A 82 3.96 2.09 -6.43
N SER A 83 3.74 0.90 -5.86
CA SER A 83 4.76 -0.16 -5.81
C SER A 83 4.85 -0.91 -7.12
N ALA A 84 5.89 -1.74 -7.25
CA ALA A 84 5.85 -2.84 -8.22
C ALA A 84 4.67 -3.78 -7.94
N ASP A 85 4.25 -4.49 -8.98
CA ASP A 85 3.23 -5.53 -8.90
C ASP A 85 3.77 -6.75 -8.11
N PHE A 86 2.91 -7.45 -7.37
CA PHE A 86 3.22 -8.67 -6.63
C PHE A 86 2.02 -9.61 -6.59
N GLU A 87 2.28 -10.91 -6.37
CA GLU A 87 1.26 -11.95 -6.31
C GLU A 87 0.74 -12.16 -4.89
N ILE A 88 -0.56 -12.42 -4.79
CA ILE A 88 -1.22 -12.98 -3.60
C ILE A 88 -1.83 -14.31 -4.04
N GLY A 89 -1.47 -15.41 -3.36
CA GLY A 89 -1.95 -16.76 -3.64
C GLY A 89 -3.20 -17.15 -2.86
#